data_AF-A0AAI9IAT7-F1
#
_entry.id   AF-A0AAI9IAT7-F1
#
_cell.length_a   1.000
_cell.length_b   1.000
_cell.length_c   1.000
_cell.angle_alpha   90.00
_cell.angle_beta   90.00
_cell.angle_gamma   90.00
#
_symmetry.space_group_name_H-M   'P 1'
#
loop_
_entity.id
_entity.type
_entity.pdbx_description
1 polymer ?
#
loop_
_entity_poly.entity_id
_entity_poly.type
_entity_poly.pdbx_seq_one_letter_code
_entity_poly.pdbx_strand_id
1 'polypeptide(L)'
;MSSGFEALDAELPGRGWPTGALIELLLPQDGIGELRLLRPLLARAPASAQRAVRITRSERIALLQAPHQVNAPGWVHLGVQAARLLHLQADNAVDACWAAEQVLRADSCHALLMWQPRLRKGEHDLLRRLHVAAQAGQTLFFMLRPWSCAREPSPAPLRLTLQAARDGLEIGFLKRRGPLREQSLFLPLTPSPNLQRHVPTVDRRTPATAAAGSIPSELAG
;
A
#
# COMPACT_ATOMS: atom_id res chain seq x y z
N MET A 1 2.59 16.02 -4.14
CA MET A 1 3.84 15.66 -3.42
C MET A 1 4.57 14.60 -4.24
N SER A 2 5.85 14.78 -4.60
CA SER A 2 6.57 13.79 -5.45
C SER A 2 6.52 12.37 -4.86
N SER A 3 6.35 11.37 -5.71
CA SER A 3 6.43 9.95 -5.35
C SER A 3 7.86 9.48 -5.10
N GLY A 4 8.87 10.25 -5.53
CA GLY A 4 10.28 9.87 -5.56
C GLY A 4 10.67 9.04 -6.78
N PHE A 5 9.74 8.79 -7.70
CA PHE A 5 9.98 8.10 -8.96
C PHE A 5 9.51 8.97 -10.11
N GLU A 6 10.45 9.44 -10.93
CA GLU A 6 10.14 10.35 -12.04
C GLU A 6 9.13 9.75 -13.03
N ALA A 7 9.28 8.47 -13.35
CA ALA A 7 8.37 7.75 -14.24
C ALA A 7 6.93 7.70 -13.70
N LEU A 8 6.75 7.56 -12.38
CA LEU A 8 5.42 7.60 -11.78
C LEU A 8 4.90 9.03 -11.66
N ASP A 9 5.75 9.98 -11.28
CA ASP A 9 5.38 11.40 -11.20
C ASP A 9 4.89 11.91 -12.55
N ALA A 10 5.51 11.51 -13.67
CA ALA A 10 5.04 11.87 -15.01
C ALA A 10 3.60 11.43 -15.30
N GLU A 11 3.12 10.36 -14.64
CA GLU A 11 1.78 9.82 -14.83
C GLU A 11 0.73 10.38 -13.89
N LEU A 12 1.17 11.05 -12.82
CA LEU A 12 0.29 11.58 -11.80
C LEU A 12 -0.02 13.06 -12.05
N PRO A 13 -1.29 13.49 -11.89
CA PRO A 13 -1.67 14.90 -11.95
C PRO A 13 -0.82 15.74 -10.99
N GLY A 14 -0.22 16.82 -11.48
CA GLY A 14 0.64 17.69 -10.67
C GLY A 14 2.02 17.09 -10.33
N ARG A 15 2.46 16.06 -11.07
CA ARG A 15 3.77 15.40 -10.94
C ARG A 15 4.05 14.84 -9.54
N GLY A 16 3.07 14.13 -8.99
CA GLY A 16 3.20 13.40 -7.73
C GLY A 16 1.88 12.97 -7.12
N TRP A 17 1.92 12.39 -5.92
CA TRP A 17 0.74 11.99 -5.16
C TRP A 17 -0.18 13.19 -4.89
N PRO A 18 -1.49 13.07 -5.19
CA PRO A 18 -2.46 14.12 -4.91
C PRO A 18 -2.66 14.25 -3.40
N THR A 19 -2.50 15.47 -2.87
CA THR A 19 -2.93 15.80 -1.50
C THR A 19 -4.43 16.09 -1.49
N GLY A 20 -5.06 16.03 -0.31
CA GLY A 20 -6.49 16.31 -0.21
C GLY A 20 -7.38 15.24 -0.87
N ALA A 21 -6.88 14.02 -1.06
CA ALA A 21 -7.55 13.00 -1.85
C ALA A 21 -7.41 11.60 -1.23
N LEU A 22 -8.43 10.76 -1.45
CA LEU A 22 -8.34 9.33 -1.21
C LEU A 22 -7.60 8.69 -2.39
N ILE A 23 -6.47 8.03 -2.12
CA ILE A 23 -5.71 7.25 -3.09
C ILE A 23 -5.92 5.78 -2.78
N GLU A 24 -6.40 5.00 -3.74
CA GLU A 24 -6.54 3.55 -3.58
C GLU A 24 -5.38 2.80 -4.24
N LEU A 25 -4.73 1.93 -3.46
CA LEU A 25 -3.75 0.96 -3.93
C LEU A 25 -4.37 -0.43 -3.84
N LEU A 26 -4.62 -1.05 -5.00
CA LEU A 26 -5.27 -2.35 -5.09
C LEU A 26 -4.24 -3.45 -5.31
N LEU A 27 -4.24 -4.44 -4.43
CA LEU A 27 -3.16 -5.41 -4.29
C LEU A 27 -3.70 -6.84 -4.42
N PRO A 28 -3.04 -7.77 -5.15
CA PRO A 28 -3.34 -9.20 -5.07
C PRO A 28 -3.18 -9.75 -3.65
N GLN A 29 -2.18 -9.24 -2.93
CA GLN A 29 -1.75 -9.66 -1.60
C GLN A 29 -0.85 -8.58 -0.99
N ASP A 30 -0.70 -8.60 0.33
CA ASP A 30 0.23 -7.72 1.04
C ASP A 30 1.69 -8.14 0.80
N GLY A 31 2.63 -7.19 0.96
CA GLY A 31 4.06 -7.47 0.92
C GLY A 31 4.67 -7.56 -0.49
N ILE A 32 3.98 -7.09 -1.53
CA ILE A 32 4.49 -7.10 -2.90
C ILE A 32 5.50 -5.97 -3.17
N GLY A 33 5.52 -4.93 -2.34
CA GLY A 33 6.41 -3.78 -2.49
C GLY A 33 5.71 -2.43 -2.36
N GLU A 34 4.43 -2.41 -1.99
CA GLU A 34 3.62 -1.22 -1.75
C GLU A 34 4.26 -0.25 -0.75
N LEU A 35 4.86 -0.75 0.35
CA LEU A 35 5.60 0.11 1.27
C LEU A 35 6.93 0.61 0.69
N ARG A 36 7.55 -0.12 -0.24
CA ARG A 36 8.76 0.32 -0.96
C ARG A 36 8.41 1.39 -2.01
N LEU A 37 7.26 1.27 -2.67
CA LEU A 37 6.70 2.31 -3.53
C LEU A 37 6.45 3.60 -2.74
N LEU A 38 5.91 3.49 -1.52
CA LEU A 38 5.66 4.66 -0.68
C LEU A 38 6.91 5.14 0.08
N ARG A 39 8.02 4.40 0.03
CA ARG A 39 9.23 4.69 0.81
C ARG A 39 9.75 6.12 0.61
N PRO A 40 9.92 6.66 -0.61
CA PRO A 40 10.50 8.00 -0.76
C PRO A 40 9.66 9.09 -0.10
N LEU A 41 8.33 8.88 -0.07
CA LEU A 41 7.38 9.74 0.61
C LEU A 41 7.49 9.60 2.14
N LEU A 42 7.49 8.36 2.65
CA LEU A 42 7.42 8.08 4.08
C LEU A 42 8.76 8.38 4.79
N ALA A 43 9.87 8.06 4.15
CA ALA A 43 11.23 8.25 4.66
C ALA A 43 11.71 9.70 4.61
N ARG A 44 10.95 10.59 3.96
CA ARG A 44 11.30 12.01 3.87
C ARG A 44 11.48 12.58 5.26
N ALA A 45 12.69 13.09 5.52
CA ALA A 45 13.01 13.72 6.79
C ALA A 45 12.12 14.96 6.97
N PRO A 46 11.55 15.15 8.16
CA PRO A 46 10.75 16.34 8.40
C PRO A 46 11.66 17.57 8.38
N ALA A 47 11.14 18.70 7.87
CA ALA A 47 11.93 19.93 7.72
C ALA A 47 12.51 20.46 9.06
N SER A 48 11.88 20.07 10.18
CA SER A 48 12.26 20.33 11.57
C SER A 48 13.40 19.45 12.11
N ALA A 49 13.79 18.37 11.41
CA ALA A 49 14.80 17.41 11.87
C ALA A 49 16.19 18.05 12.06
N GLN A 50 16.43 19.21 11.47
CA GLN A 50 17.66 19.98 11.63
C GLN A 50 17.68 20.83 12.90
N ARG A 51 16.56 20.92 13.66
CA ARG A 51 16.41 21.86 14.79
C ARG A 51 15.63 21.36 16.00
N ALA A 52 14.99 20.18 15.98
CA ALA A 52 14.19 19.72 17.13
C ALA A 52 14.43 18.23 17.48
N VAL A 53 14.70 17.99 18.77
CA VAL A 53 14.80 16.67 19.42
C VAL A 53 13.42 15.96 19.54
N ARG A 54 12.33 16.57 19.05
CA ARG A 54 10.95 16.08 19.23
C ARG A 54 10.24 15.97 17.88
N ILE A 55 9.68 14.80 17.60
CA ILE A 55 8.81 14.55 16.45
C ILE A 55 7.55 15.42 16.59
N THR A 56 7.32 16.30 15.62
CA THR A 56 6.08 17.09 15.60
C THR A 56 4.92 16.24 15.12
N ARG A 57 3.68 16.61 15.47
CA ARG A 57 2.51 15.79 15.13
C ARG A 57 2.45 15.56 13.61
N SER A 58 2.60 16.62 12.81
CA SER A 58 2.56 16.61 11.34
C SER A 58 3.59 15.71 10.64
N GLU A 59 4.51 15.07 11.37
CA GLU A 59 5.54 14.18 10.83
C GLU A 59 5.19 12.70 11.00
N ARG A 60 4.14 12.41 11.78
CA ARG A 60 3.72 11.07 12.11
C ARG A 60 3.10 10.37 10.91
N ILE A 61 3.23 9.04 10.89
CA ILE A 61 2.63 8.17 9.90
C ILE A 61 1.66 7.25 10.65
N ALA A 62 0.37 7.42 10.37
CA ALA A 62 -0.65 6.56 10.94
C ALA A 62 -0.78 5.28 10.11
N LEU A 63 -0.68 4.14 10.78
CA LEU A 63 -0.90 2.81 10.25
C LEU A 63 -2.20 2.30 10.87
N LEU A 64 -3.28 2.28 10.10
CA LEU A 64 -4.59 1.86 10.56
C LEU A 64 -4.95 0.52 9.95
N GLN A 65 -5.38 -0.44 10.78
CA GLN A 65 -5.78 -1.78 10.33
C GLN A 65 -4.65 -2.57 9.66
N ALA A 66 -3.39 -2.26 10.00
CA ALA A 66 -2.24 -2.95 9.42
C ALA A 66 -2.39 -4.49 9.61
N PRO A 67 -2.27 -5.30 8.53
CA PRO A 67 -2.61 -6.72 8.54
C PRO A 67 -1.58 -7.57 9.30
N HIS A 68 -0.39 -7.00 9.52
CA HIS A 68 0.73 -7.65 10.20
C HIS A 68 1.24 -6.77 11.33
N GLN A 69 1.90 -7.40 12.30
CA GLN A 69 2.55 -6.70 13.39
C GLN A 69 3.59 -5.70 12.84
N VAL A 70 3.53 -4.46 13.33
CA VAL A 70 4.45 -3.40 12.93
C VAL A 70 5.86 -3.72 13.42
N ASN A 71 6.74 -4.12 12.50
CA ASN A 71 8.14 -4.42 12.79
C ASN A 71 8.99 -3.15 12.73
N ALA A 72 9.31 -2.56 13.89
CA ALA A 72 10.09 -1.33 13.98
C ALA A 72 11.45 -1.37 13.23
N PRO A 73 12.30 -2.41 13.38
CA PRO A 73 13.51 -2.55 12.58
C PRO A 73 13.27 -2.48 11.06
N GLY A 74 12.21 -3.12 10.56
CA GLY A 74 11.85 -3.09 9.14
C GLY A 74 11.52 -1.69 8.64
N TRP A 75 10.79 -0.90 9.44
CA TRP A 75 10.50 0.50 9.13
C TRP A 75 11.75 1.39 9.14
N VAL A 76 12.68 1.15 10.07
CA VAL A 76 13.98 1.85 10.10
C VAL A 76 14.78 1.55 8.82
N HIS A 77 14.73 0.31 8.30
CA HIS A 77 15.35 -0.03 7.02
C HIS A 77 14.67 0.65 5.82
N LEU A 78 13.37 0.94 5.92
CA LEU A 78 12.69 1.80 4.95
C LEU A 78 13.09 3.28 5.11
N GLY A 79 13.84 3.66 6.15
CA GLY A 79 14.23 5.04 6.43
C GLY A 79 13.20 5.80 7.27
N VAL A 80 12.28 5.09 7.93
CA VAL A 80 11.25 5.66 8.79
C VAL A 80 11.57 5.37 10.25
N GLN A 81 11.76 6.42 11.06
CA GLN A 81 11.98 6.26 12.49
C GLN A 81 10.73 5.70 13.17
N ALA A 82 10.91 4.68 14.02
CA ALA A 82 9.80 4.00 14.70
C ALA A 82 8.91 4.96 15.53
N ALA A 83 9.51 6.00 16.13
CA ALA A 83 8.79 7.01 16.91
C ALA A 83 7.85 7.91 16.07
N ARG A 84 7.93 7.84 14.73
CA ARG A 84 6.96 8.50 13.83
C ARG A 84 5.70 7.65 13.61
N LEU A 85 5.74 6.36 13.91
CA LEU A 85 4.64 5.45 13.61
C LEU A 85 3.56 5.54 14.70
N LEU A 86 2.32 5.73 14.28
CA LEU A 86 1.14 5.55 15.11
C LEU A 86 0.39 4.32 14.60
N HIS A 87 0.37 3.25 15.38
CA HIS A 87 -0.40 2.05 15.03
C HIS A 87 -1.78 2.12 15.66
N LEU A 88 -2.81 2.02 14.82
CA LEU A 88 -4.21 2.05 15.20
C LEU A 88 -4.89 0.76 14.75
N GLN A 89 -5.66 0.16 15.64
CA GLN A 89 -6.54 -0.98 15.37
C GLN A 89 -7.92 -0.65 15.95
N ALA A 90 -8.97 -1.05 15.23
CA ALA A 90 -10.35 -0.90 15.62
C ALA A 90 -11.08 -2.23 15.43
N ASP A 91 -12.16 -2.45 16.18
CA ASP A 91 -12.82 -3.75 16.24
C ASP A 91 -13.62 -4.09 14.96
N ASN A 92 -14.05 -3.07 14.21
CA ASN A 92 -14.82 -3.24 12.99
C ASN A 92 -14.53 -2.15 11.95
N ALA A 93 -15.03 -2.36 10.73
CA ALA A 93 -14.80 -1.47 9.59
C ALA A 93 -15.39 -0.07 9.76
N VAL A 94 -16.54 0.07 10.43
CA VAL A 94 -17.18 1.36 10.67
C VAL A 94 -16.32 2.20 11.61
N ASP A 95 -15.86 1.60 12.70
CA ASP A 95 -14.98 2.26 13.66
C ASP A 95 -13.60 2.56 13.06
N ALA A 96 -13.07 1.68 12.21
CA ALA A 96 -11.86 1.96 11.46
C ALA A 96 -12.04 3.17 10.54
N CYS A 97 -13.13 3.24 9.77
CA CYS A 97 -13.43 4.42 8.93
C CYS A 97 -13.64 5.68 9.78
N TRP A 98 -14.27 5.57 10.95
CA TRP A 98 -14.41 6.71 11.85
C TRP A 98 -13.05 7.19 12.40
N ALA A 99 -12.18 6.27 12.82
CA ALA A 99 -10.83 6.58 13.27
C ALA A 99 -9.99 7.24 12.15
N ALA A 100 -10.08 6.74 10.92
CA ALA A 100 -9.47 7.37 9.75
C ALA A 100 -10.00 8.80 9.54
N GLU A 101 -11.32 9.02 9.66
CA GLU A 101 -11.92 10.35 9.58
C GLU A 101 -11.32 11.29 10.65
N GLN A 102 -11.17 10.82 11.90
CA GLN A 102 -10.57 11.63 12.96
C GLN A 102 -9.10 11.98 12.68
N VAL A 103 -8.31 11.02 12.17
CA VAL A 103 -6.91 11.27 11.80
C VAL A 103 -6.82 12.34 10.69
N LEU A 104 -7.66 12.22 9.66
CA LEU A 104 -7.69 13.17 8.53
C LEU A 104 -8.13 14.56 8.97
N ARG A 105 -9.17 14.66 9.81
CA ARG A 105 -9.68 15.94 10.33
C ARG A 105 -8.72 16.62 11.29
N ALA A 106 -7.94 15.85 12.05
CA ALA A 106 -6.92 16.40 12.93
C ALA A 106 -5.74 17.02 12.15
N ASP A 107 -5.59 16.68 10.86
CA ASP A 107 -4.52 17.08 9.95
C ASP A 107 -3.13 17.12 10.59
N SER A 108 -2.86 16.09 11.39
CA SER A 108 -1.71 16.04 12.27
C SER A 108 -0.84 14.83 11.97
N CYS A 109 -0.87 14.35 10.73
CA CYS A 109 -0.04 13.27 10.23
C CYS A 109 0.49 13.63 8.84
N HIS A 110 1.70 13.17 8.54
CA HIS A 110 2.26 13.28 7.20
C HIS A 110 1.51 12.36 6.22
N ALA A 111 1.21 11.14 6.67
CA ALA A 111 0.49 10.15 5.89
C ALA A 111 -0.39 9.26 6.78
N LEU A 112 -1.50 8.82 6.23
CA LEU A 112 -2.36 7.75 6.75
C LEU A 112 -2.34 6.59 5.75
N LEU A 113 -1.86 5.44 6.20
CA LEU A 113 -1.95 4.17 5.51
C LEU A 113 -3.05 3.34 6.18
N MET A 114 -4.12 3.06 5.45
CA MET A 114 -5.24 2.28 5.95
C MET A 114 -5.39 1.01 5.12
N TRP A 115 -5.28 -0.15 5.74
CA TRP A 115 -5.60 -1.41 5.09
C TRP A 115 -7.07 -1.70 5.31
N GLN A 116 -7.84 -1.66 4.22
CA GLN A 116 -9.28 -1.82 4.30
C GLN A 116 -9.69 -3.01 3.43
N PRO A 117 -10.14 -4.12 4.04
CA PRO A 117 -10.76 -5.19 3.29
C PRO A 117 -12.05 -4.68 2.61
N ARG A 118 -12.62 -5.53 1.76
CA ARG A 118 -13.87 -5.22 1.06
C ARG A 118 -14.96 -4.79 2.05
N LEU A 119 -15.50 -3.58 1.86
CA LEU A 119 -16.62 -3.09 2.65
C LEU A 119 -17.90 -3.85 2.31
N ARG A 120 -18.81 -3.99 3.28
CA ARG A 120 -20.09 -4.68 3.05
C ARG A 120 -21.01 -3.83 2.19
N LYS A 121 -21.95 -4.50 1.52
CA LYS A 121 -23.00 -3.83 0.74
C LYS A 121 -23.82 -2.94 1.69
N GLY A 122 -23.81 -1.62 1.45
CA GLY A 122 -24.41 -0.61 2.32
C GLY A 122 -23.40 0.30 3.05
N GLU A 123 -22.14 -0.11 3.16
CA GLU A 123 -21.07 0.69 3.81
C GLU A 123 -20.27 1.55 2.81
N HIS A 124 -20.63 1.55 1.52
CA HIS A 124 -19.89 2.27 0.47
C HIS A 124 -19.87 3.81 0.67
N ASP A 125 -20.86 4.37 1.37
CA ASP A 125 -20.88 5.79 1.73
C ASP A 125 -19.71 6.20 2.64
N LEU A 126 -19.11 5.24 3.37
CA LEU A 126 -17.91 5.50 4.17
C LEU A 126 -16.74 5.96 3.30
N LEU A 127 -16.56 5.41 2.10
CA LEU A 127 -15.50 5.84 1.18
C LEU A 127 -15.68 7.30 0.76
N ARG A 128 -16.93 7.72 0.53
CA ARG A 128 -17.25 9.11 0.15
C ARG A 128 -16.97 10.05 1.31
N ARG A 129 -17.38 9.69 2.53
CA ARG A 129 -17.07 10.45 3.75
C ARG A 129 -15.57 10.59 3.97
N LEU A 130 -14.81 9.50 3.82
CA LEU A 130 -13.36 9.51 3.94
C LEU A 130 -12.69 10.38 2.86
N HIS A 131 -13.18 10.34 1.62
CA HIS A 131 -12.65 11.22 0.58
C HIS A 131 -12.86 12.70 0.93
N VAL A 132 -14.05 13.07 1.42
CA VAL A 132 -14.35 14.44 1.87
C VAL A 132 -13.48 14.81 3.08
N ALA A 133 -13.29 13.91 4.04
CA ALA A 133 -12.40 14.15 5.18
C ALA A 133 -10.95 14.39 4.75
N ALA A 134 -10.47 13.64 3.75
CA ALA A 134 -9.13 13.83 3.21
C ALA A 134 -8.95 15.22 2.58
N GLN A 135 -9.99 15.79 1.98
CA GLN A 135 -9.94 17.14 1.37
C GLN A 135 -9.78 18.28 2.40
N ALA A 136 -10.08 18.03 3.68
CA ALA A 136 -10.02 19.06 4.72
C ALA A 136 -8.59 19.40 5.17
N GLY A 137 -7.60 18.57 4.81
CA GLY A 137 -6.23 18.70 5.28
C GLY A 137 -5.18 18.36 4.23
N GLN A 138 -3.92 18.30 4.66
CA GLN A 138 -2.77 17.96 3.83
C GLN A 138 -2.25 16.53 4.06
N THR A 139 -2.80 15.81 5.04
CA THR A 139 -2.48 14.40 5.30
C THR A 139 -2.65 13.56 4.02
N LEU A 140 -1.58 12.89 3.57
CA LEU A 140 -1.65 12.00 2.42
C LEU A 140 -2.36 10.71 2.79
N PHE A 141 -3.44 10.38 2.09
CA PHE A 141 -4.29 9.26 2.45
C PHE A 141 -4.21 8.14 1.41
N PHE A 142 -3.62 7.01 1.82
CA PHE A 142 -3.58 5.78 1.03
C PHE A 142 -4.46 4.72 1.69
N MET A 143 -5.43 4.22 0.92
CA MET A 143 -6.20 3.05 1.29
C MET A 143 -5.72 1.85 0.48
N LEU A 144 -5.15 0.87 1.17
CA LEU A 144 -4.69 -0.38 0.61
C LEU A 144 -5.85 -1.37 0.65
N ARG A 145 -6.24 -1.92 -0.50
CA ARG A 145 -7.42 -2.81 -0.60
C ARG A 145 -7.11 -4.04 -1.47
N PRO A 146 -7.85 -5.15 -1.31
CA PRO A 146 -7.73 -6.29 -2.19
C PRO A 146 -8.06 -5.95 -3.65
N TRP A 147 -7.39 -6.62 -4.59
CA TRP A 147 -7.59 -6.44 -6.03
C TRP A 147 -9.04 -6.69 -6.47
N SER A 148 -9.77 -7.56 -5.77
CA SER A 148 -11.20 -7.81 -6.01
C SER A 148 -12.06 -6.54 -5.94
N CYS A 149 -11.59 -5.48 -5.27
CA CYS A 149 -12.27 -4.19 -5.19
C CYS A 149 -12.11 -3.32 -6.45
N ALA A 150 -11.32 -3.72 -7.45
CA ALA A 150 -11.06 -2.94 -8.66
C ALA A 150 -12.33 -2.59 -9.43
N ARG A 151 -13.30 -3.51 -9.47
CA ARG A 151 -14.57 -3.33 -10.16
C ARG A 151 -15.63 -2.58 -9.34
N GLU A 152 -15.33 -2.26 -8.08
CA GLU A 152 -16.25 -1.54 -7.22
C GLU A 152 -16.24 -0.05 -7.53
N PRO A 153 -17.41 0.63 -7.42
CA PRO A 153 -17.47 2.08 -7.50
C PRO A 153 -16.68 2.68 -6.33
N SER A 154 -15.90 3.72 -6.62
CA SER A 154 -15.07 4.39 -5.63
C SER A 154 -14.98 5.90 -5.93
N PRO A 155 -15.12 6.75 -4.90
CA PRO A 155 -14.97 8.21 -5.03
C PRO A 155 -13.51 8.62 -5.22
N ALA A 156 -12.54 7.74 -4.94
CA ALA A 156 -11.11 8.01 -5.06
C ALA A 156 -10.77 8.57 -6.45
N PRO A 157 -10.16 9.77 -6.57
CA PRO A 157 -9.74 10.31 -7.87
C PRO A 157 -8.52 9.60 -8.46
N LEU A 158 -7.78 8.83 -7.64
CA LEU A 158 -6.64 8.02 -8.05
C LEU A 158 -6.80 6.60 -7.53
N ARG A 159 -6.85 5.62 -8.45
CA ARG A 159 -6.92 4.19 -8.15
C ARG A 159 -5.88 3.47 -9.00
N LEU A 160 -4.95 2.79 -8.33
CA LEU A 160 -3.86 2.06 -8.96
C LEU A 160 -3.94 0.58 -8.60
N THR A 161 -3.70 -0.30 -9.57
CA THR A 161 -3.41 -1.70 -9.29
C THR A 161 -1.91 -1.88 -9.18
N LEU A 162 -1.46 -2.64 -8.20
CA LEU A 162 -0.05 -2.96 -7.99
C LEU A 162 0.13 -4.47 -8.10
N GLN A 163 1.09 -4.90 -8.90
CA GLN A 163 1.46 -6.30 -9.03
C GLN A 163 2.97 -6.45 -8.88
N ALA A 164 3.41 -7.48 -8.16
CA ALA A 164 4.82 -7.81 -8.08
C ALA A 164 5.36 -8.19 -9.46
N ALA A 165 6.52 -7.65 -9.81
CA ALA A 165 7.28 -8.03 -10.99
C ALA A 165 8.73 -8.34 -10.60
N ARG A 166 9.47 -8.96 -11.52
CA ARG A 166 10.91 -9.16 -11.33
C ARG A 166 11.56 -7.78 -11.18
N ASP A 167 12.30 -7.58 -10.09
CA ASP A 167 13.03 -6.35 -9.78
C ASP A 167 12.16 -5.07 -9.62
N GLY A 168 10.84 -5.20 -9.44
CA GLY A 168 9.98 -4.03 -9.39
C GLY A 168 8.49 -4.29 -9.13
N LEU A 169 7.68 -3.31 -9.53
CA LEU A 169 6.22 -3.37 -9.53
C LEU A 169 5.68 -3.03 -10.91
N GLU A 170 4.65 -3.74 -11.32
CA GLU A 170 3.76 -3.30 -12.40
C GLU A 170 2.63 -2.47 -11.80
N ILE A 171 2.47 -1.25 -12.30
CA ILE A 171 1.45 -0.29 -11.85
C ILE A 171 0.42 -0.10 -12.95
N GLY A 172 -0.81 -0.54 -12.73
CA GLY A 172 -1.94 -0.28 -13.61
C GLY A 172 -2.76 0.92 -13.14
N PHE A 173 -3.38 1.65 -14.07
CA PHE A 173 -4.13 2.86 -13.80
C PHE A 173 -5.64 2.61 -14.02
N LEU A 174 -6.38 2.34 -12.94
CA LEU A 174 -7.84 2.14 -13.05
C LEU A 174 -8.60 3.46 -13.11
N LYS A 175 -8.12 4.46 -12.36
CA LYS A 175 -8.69 5.80 -12.34
C LYS A 175 -7.60 6.79 -12.05
N ARG A 176 -7.49 7.82 -12.88
CA ARG A 176 -6.63 8.98 -12.66
C ARG A 176 -7.28 10.20 -13.28
N ARG A 177 -6.93 11.40 -12.82
CA ARG A 177 -7.25 12.62 -13.58
C ARG A 177 -6.27 12.75 -14.76
N GLY A 178 -6.74 13.27 -15.88
CA GLY A 178 -5.94 13.41 -17.10
C GLY A 178 -6.23 12.33 -18.15
N PRO A 179 -5.40 12.22 -19.20
CA PRO A 179 -5.62 11.30 -20.32
C PRO A 179 -5.75 9.84 -19.88
N LEU A 180 -6.53 9.05 -20.61
CA LEU A 180 -6.61 7.61 -20.33
C LEU A 180 -5.26 6.94 -20.59
N ARG A 181 -4.88 5.98 -19.76
CA ARG A 181 -3.72 5.10 -19.97
C ARG A 181 -4.14 3.67 -19.69
N GLU A 182 -4.07 2.84 -20.72
CA GLU A 182 -4.43 1.43 -20.63
C GLU A 182 -3.20 0.55 -20.30
N GLN A 183 -2.00 1.03 -20.64
CA GLN A 183 -0.76 0.30 -20.40
C GLN A 183 -0.27 0.46 -18.96
N SER A 184 0.20 -0.62 -18.36
CA SER A 184 0.87 -0.57 -17.07
C SER A 184 2.17 0.25 -17.15
N LEU A 185 2.65 0.67 -15.99
CA LEU A 185 3.96 1.26 -15.80
C LEU A 185 4.79 0.27 -14.98
N PHE A 186 5.83 -0.29 -15.58
CA PHE A 186 6.86 -0.97 -14.82
C PHE A 186 7.67 0.06 -14.03
N LEU A 187 7.76 -0.16 -12.72
CA LEU A 187 8.54 0.66 -11.81
C LEU A 187 9.63 -0.21 -11.14
N PRO A 188 10.92 0.03 -11.44
CA PRO A 188 12.00 -0.69 -10.76
C PRO A 188 12.01 -0.29 -9.28
N LEU A 189 12.05 -1.30 -8.41
CA LEU A 189 12.20 -1.09 -6.98
C LEU A 189 13.51 -1.71 -6.52
N THR A 190 14.28 -0.97 -5.73
CA THR A 190 15.45 -1.55 -5.08
C THR A 190 15.02 -2.76 -4.22
N PRO A 191 15.69 -3.91 -4.33
CA PRO A 191 15.38 -5.06 -3.50
C PRO A 191 15.49 -4.67 -2.02
N SER A 192 14.58 -5.19 -1.18
CA SER A 192 14.74 -4.98 0.25
C SER A 192 16.01 -5.74 0.70
N PRO A 193 16.85 -5.18 1.58
CA PRO A 193 18.03 -5.89 2.09
C PRO A 193 17.68 -7.22 2.77
N ASN A 194 16.46 -7.34 3.30
CA ASN A 194 15.94 -8.59 3.88
C ASN A 194 15.70 -9.68 2.83
N LEU A 195 15.35 -9.29 1.60
CA LEU A 195 15.28 -10.19 0.44
C LEU A 195 16.65 -10.50 -0.15
N GLN A 196 17.64 -9.62 0.04
CA GLN A 196 19.02 -9.86 -0.41
C GLN A 196 19.75 -10.92 0.42
N ARG A 197 19.38 -11.12 1.70
CA ARG A 197 20.06 -12.09 2.58
C ARG A 197 19.57 -13.54 2.48
N HIS A 198 18.47 -13.83 1.78
CA HIS A 198 17.84 -15.17 1.79
C HIS A 198 17.65 -15.81 0.41
N VAL A 199 18.39 -15.39 -0.61
CA VAL A 199 18.48 -16.15 -1.85
C VAL A 199 19.91 -16.68 -2.02
N PRO A 200 20.32 -17.75 -1.30
CA PRO A 200 20.93 -18.82 -2.07
C PRO A 200 19.88 -19.25 -3.08
N THR A 201 20.26 -19.42 -4.34
CA THR A 201 19.41 -20.00 -5.37
C THR A 201 18.84 -21.31 -4.82
N VAL A 202 17.60 -21.29 -4.30
CA VAL A 202 16.91 -22.51 -3.98
C VAL A 202 16.53 -23.06 -5.33
N ASP A 203 17.39 -23.94 -5.83
CA ASP A 203 17.12 -24.81 -6.95
C ASP A 203 15.89 -25.63 -6.54
N ARG A 204 14.69 -25.07 -6.78
CA ARG A 204 13.45 -25.83 -6.66
C ARG A 204 13.50 -26.82 -7.81
N ARG A 205 14.07 -27.99 -7.52
CA ARG A 205 13.94 -29.17 -8.37
C ARG A 205 12.46 -29.28 -8.71
N THR A 206 12.13 -29.06 -9.98
CA THR A 206 10.79 -29.31 -10.51
C THR A 206 10.37 -30.69 -10.02
N PRO A 207 9.28 -30.84 -9.25
CA PRO A 207 8.85 -32.16 -8.83
C PRO A 207 8.63 -32.98 -10.11
N ALA A 208 9.32 -34.12 -10.18
CA ALA A 208 9.20 -35.02 -11.32
C ALA A 208 7.73 -35.35 -11.54
N THR A 209 7.28 -35.25 -12.79
CA THR A 209 5.94 -35.70 -13.21
C THR A 209 5.74 -37.12 -12.71
N ALA A 210 4.71 -37.34 -11.88
CA ALA A 210 4.38 -38.68 -11.41
C ALA A 210 4.13 -39.58 -12.62
N ALA A 211 5.00 -40.57 -12.82
CA ALA A 211 4.75 -41.61 -13.80
C ALA A 211 3.51 -42.39 -13.33
N ALA A 212 2.50 -42.52 -14.20
CA ALA A 212 1.32 -43.32 -13.95
C ALA A 212 1.75 -44.80 -13.80
N GLY A 213 1.91 -45.25 -12.56
CA GLY A 213 2.10 -46.66 -12.24
C GLY A 213 0.77 -47.38 -12.41
N SER A 214 0.67 -48.24 -13.42
CA SER A 214 -0.41 -49.20 -13.58
C SER A 214 -0.45 -50.15 -12.37
N ILE A 215 -1.59 -50.21 -11.68
CA ILE A 215 -1.82 -51.19 -10.62
C ILE A 215 -2.21 -52.52 -11.30
N PRO A 216 -1.50 -53.65 -11.06
CA PRO A 216 -1.95 -54.95 -11.54
C PRO A 216 -3.15 -55.42 -10.72
N SER A 217 -4.15 -55.96 -11.41
CA SER A 217 -5.33 -56.58 -10.81
C SER A 217 -4.95 -57.92 -10.18
N GLU A 218 -5.14 -58.10 -8.87
CA GLU A 218 -5.12 -59.42 -8.24
C GLU A 218 -6.55 -59.93 -8.07
N LEU A 219 -6.85 -61.03 -8.78
CA LEU A 219 -8.07 -61.83 -8.62
C LEU A 219 -7.85 -62.76 -7.42
N ALA A 220 -8.67 -62.64 -6.39
CA ALA A 220 -8.79 -63.66 -5.35
C ALA A 220 -9.90 -64.64 -5.74
N GLY A 221 -9.52 -65.91 -5.93
CA GLY A 221 -10.42 -67.06 -5.97
C GLY A 221 -10.74 -67.59 -4.57
#